data_AF-A0A1A8QWT6-F1
#
_entry.id   AF-A0A1A8QWT6-F1
#
_cell.length_a   1.000
_cell.length_b   1.000
_cell.length_c   1.000
_cell.angle_alpha   90.00
_cell.angle_beta   90.00
_cell.angle_gamma   90.00
#
_symmetry.space_group_name_H-M   'P 1'
#
loop_
_entity.id
_entity.type
_entity.pdbx_description
1 polymer ?
#
loop_
_entity_poly.entity_id
_entity_poly.type
_entity_poly.pdbx_seq_one_letter_code
_entity_poly.pdbx_strand_id
1 'polypeptide(L)'
;APPAVDIKPRLPEQYELRVIIWNTDDVFLDDINPFTGDPSSDIYVKGWIKGLDGEKQETDVHFNSLTGEGNFNWRFVFRFDYLPTEKEVVYK
;
A
#
# COMPACT_ATOMS: atom_id res chain seq x y z
N ALA A 1 37.09 -35.03 6.54
CA ALA A 1 36.00 -34.55 7.42
C ALA A 1 35.05 -33.70 6.58
N PRO A 2 33.74 -33.67 6.88
CA PRO A 2 32.83 -32.74 6.22
C PRO A 2 33.26 -31.28 6.49
N PRO A 3 32.93 -30.35 5.59
CA PRO A 3 33.17 -28.93 5.82
C PRO A 3 32.42 -28.45 7.07
N ALA A 4 32.99 -27.45 7.76
CA ALA A 4 32.32 -26.81 8.88
C ALA A 4 31.03 -26.12 8.41
N VAL A 5 29.95 -26.30 9.18
CA VAL A 5 28.66 -25.65 8.91
C VAL A 5 28.70 -24.23 9.45
N ASP A 6 28.30 -23.25 8.63
CA ASP A 6 28.10 -21.89 9.11
C ASP A 6 26.80 -21.82 9.93
N ILE A 7 26.93 -21.41 11.19
CA ILE A 7 25.83 -21.28 12.16
C ILE A 7 25.49 -19.81 12.47
N LYS A 8 26.08 -18.85 11.74
CA LYS A 8 25.72 -17.44 11.91
C LYS A 8 24.23 -17.23 11.62
N PRO A 9 23.55 -16.34 12.34
CA PRO A 9 22.20 -15.94 12.00
C PRO A 9 22.15 -15.43 10.55
N ARG A 10 21.06 -15.77 9.85
CA ARG A 10 20.81 -15.22 8.52
C ARG A 10 20.64 -13.71 8.64
N LEU A 11 21.22 -12.99 7.70
CA LEU A 11 21.01 -11.55 7.59
C LEU A 11 19.81 -11.29 6.68
N PRO A 12 18.98 -10.29 6.99
CA PRO A 12 17.92 -9.87 6.10
C PRO A 12 18.46 -9.39 4.75
N GLU A 13 17.66 -9.60 3.70
CA GLU A 13 17.92 -9.11 2.35
C GLU A 13 16.95 -7.96 2.02
N GLN A 14 17.39 -6.98 1.24
CA GLN A 14 16.54 -5.85 0.86
C GLN A 14 15.61 -6.23 -0.31
N TYR A 15 14.32 -5.99 -0.15
CA TYR A 15 13.27 -6.21 -1.15
C TYR A 15 12.57 -4.90 -1.49
N GLU A 16 11.93 -4.86 -2.67
CA GLU A 16 11.07 -3.78 -3.11
C GLU A 16 9.68 -4.34 -3.47
N LEU A 17 8.63 -3.91 -2.75
CA LEU A 17 7.23 -4.20 -3.08
C LEU A 17 6.63 -3.01 -3.82
N ARG A 18 6.09 -3.28 -5.02
CA ARG A 18 5.35 -2.30 -5.81
C ARG A 18 3.88 -2.63 -5.78
N VAL A 19 3.06 -1.70 -5.30
CA VAL A 19 1.59 -1.80 -5.34
C VAL A 19 1.09 -0.77 -6.34
N ILE A 20 0.42 -1.24 -7.39
CA ILE A 20 -0.15 -0.36 -8.42
C ILE A 20 -1.64 -0.21 -8.16
N ILE A 21 -2.07 1.03 -7.92
CA ILE A 21 -3.47 1.42 -7.81
C ILE A 21 -3.90 1.89 -9.19
N TRP A 22 -4.59 1.03 -9.93
CA TRP A 22 -5.15 1.40 -11.23
C TRP A 22 -6.40 2.25 -11.06
N ASN A 23 -7.42 1.69 -10.41
CA ASN A 23 -8.70 2.33 -10.17
C ASN A 23 -9.40 1.72 -8.94
N THR A 24 -10.43 2.43 -8.47
CA THR A 24 -11.48 1.92 -7.58
C THR A 24 -12.78 1.77 -8.36
N ASP A 25 -13.69 0.98 -7.80
CA ASP A 25 -15.06 0.80 -8.27
C ASP A 25 -15.96 0.50 -7.06
N ASP A 26 -17.25 0.82 -7.16
CA ASP A 26 -18.27 0.58 -6.12
C ASP A 26 -17.91 1.14 -4.72
N VAL A 27 -17.27 2.31 -4.68
CA VAL A 27 -17.02 3.04 -3.42
C VAL A 27 -18.32 3.69 -2.94
N PHE A 28 -18.61 3.56 -1.64
CA PHE A 28 -19.78 4.20 -1.01
C PHE A 28 -19.79 5.71 -1.24
N LEU A 29 -20.97 6.24 -1.55
CA LEU A 29 -21.22 7.65 -1.83
C LEU A 29 -21.86 8.31 -0.61
N ASP A 30 -21.02 8.80 0.31
CA ASP A 30 -21.48 9.28 1.61
C ASP A 30 -21.71 10.82 1.64
N ASP A 31 -21.23 11.55 0.63
CA ASP A 31 -21.39 13.01 0.52
C ASP A 31 -22.60 13.39 -0.33
N ILE A 32 -23.62 13.97 0.30
CA ILE A 32 -24.84 14.45 -0.37
C ILE A 32 -24.70 15.94 -0.66
N ASN A 33 -24.78 16.32 -1.94
CA ASN A 33 -24.78 17.72 -2.35
C ASN A 33 -26.04 18.44 -1.81
N PRO A 34 -25.91 19.54 -1.02
CA PRO A 34 -27.06 20.18 -0.37
C PRO A 34 -28.00 20.92 -1.34
N PHE A 35 -27.57 21.17 -2.58
CA PHE A 35 -28.37 21.87 -3.59
C PHE A 35 -29.00 20.91 -4.60
N THR A 36 -28.26 19.89 -5.06
CA THR A 36 -28.76 18.94 -6.07
C THR A 36 -29.33 17.66 -5.46
N GLY A 37 -28.90 17.29 -4.25
CA GLY A 37 -29.26 16.03 -3.60
C GLY A 37 -28.49 14.82 -4.13
N ASP A 38 -27.56 15.02 -5.07
CA ASP A 38 -26.80 13.92 -5.66
C ASP A 38 -25.76 13.39 -4.67
N PRO A 39 -25.66 12.06 -4.48
CA PRO A 39 -24.62 11.45 -3.67
C PRO A 39 -23.30 11.38 -4.44
N SER A 40 -22.20 11.54 -3.72
CA SER A 40 -20.84 11.56 -4.25
C SER A 40 -19.82 11.11 -3.20
N SER A 41 -18.56 10.92 -3.61
CA SER A 41 -17.42 10.74 -2.70
C SER A 41 -16.12 11.28 -3.28
N ASP A 42 -15.29 11.85 -2.42
CA ASP A 42 -13.88 12.13 -2.69
C ASP A 42 -13.02 10.90 -2.37
N ILE A 43 -12.30 10.36 -3.35
CA ILE A 43 -11.62 9.06 -3.23
C ILE A 43 -10.11 9.26 -3.23
N TYR A 44 -9.42 8.68 -2.25
CA TYR A 44 -7.96 8.52 -2.27
C TYR A 44 -7.58 7.21 -1.58
N VAL A 45 -6.44 6.65 -1.95
CA VAL A 45 -5.93 5.40 -1.35
C VAL A 45 -4.70 5.72 -0.52
N LYS A 46 -4.60 5.09 0.65
CA LYS A 46 -3.45 5.21 1.55
C LYS A 46 -2.94 3.84 1.95
N GLY A 47 -1.63 3.63 1.86
CA GLY A 47 -1.00 2.35 2.13
C GLY A 47 0.28 2.48 2.95
N TRP A 48 0.55 1.47 3.80
CA TRP A 48 1.78 1.37 4.59
C TRP A 48 2.09 -0.10 4.90
N ILE A 49 3.36 -0.37 5.20
CA ILE A 49 3.80 -1.65 5.75
C ILE A 49 3.84 -1.52 7.27
N LYS A 50 3.32 -2.52 7.99
CA LYS A 50 3.37 -2.59 9.45
C LYS A 50 4.84 -2.48 9.93
N GLY A 51 5.11 -1.55 10.85
CA GLY A 51 6.47 -1.30 11.34
C GLY A 51 7.25 -0.28 10.50
N LEU A 52 6.69 0.18 9.37
CA LEU A 52 7.21 1.28 8.56
C LEU A 52 6.14 2.39 8.44
N ASP A 53 5.44 2.69 9.54
CA ASP A 53 4.34 3.66 9.57
C ASP A 53 4.78 5.08 9.16
N GLY A 54 6.07 5.41 9.32
CA GLY A 54 6.68 6.64 8.83
C GLY A 54 6.87 6.71 7.31
N GLU A 55 6.73 5.59 6.60
CA GLU A 55 6.85 5.49 5.14
C GLU A 55 5.48 5.32 4.44
N LYS A 56 4.42 5.80 5.11
CA LYS A 56 3.05 5.79 4.59
C LYS A 56 2.97 6.59 3.27
N GLN A 57 2.32 6.00 2.28
CA GLN A 57 2.11 6.60 0.96
C GLN A 57 0.62 6.80 0.68
N GLU A 58 0.29 7.84 -0.07
CA GLU A 58 -1.07 8.14 -0.49
C GLU A 58 -1.11 8.57 -1.96
N THR A 59 -2.26 8.37 -2.60
CA THR A 59 -2.54 8.90 -3.93
C THR A 59 -3.01 10.35 -3.83
N ASP A 60 -3.10 11.02 -4.97
CA ASP A 60 -3.94 12.22 -5.08
C ASP A 60 -5.42 11.88 -4.84
N VAL A 61 -6.26 12.92 -4.70
CA VAL A 61 -7.70 12.78 -4.49
C VAL A 61 -8.44 12.81 -5.84
N HIS A 62 -9.25 11.79 -6.11
CA HIS A 62 -10.26 11.82 -7.16
C HIS A 62 -11.52 12.50 -6.61
N PHE A 63 -11.75 13.74 -7.03
CA PHE A 63 -12.80 14.60 -6.49
C PHE A 63 -14.18 14.25 -7.05
N ASN A 64 -15.18 14.20 -6.17
CA ASN A 64 -16.61 14.14 -6.49
C ASN A 64 -16.99 13.00 -7.46
N SER A 65 -16.60 11.77 -7.12
CA SER A 65 -17.06 10.59 -7.85
C SER A 65 -18.55 10.37 -7.59
N LEU A 66 -19.34 10.30 -8.66
CA LEU A 66 -20.80 10.05 -8.59
C LEU A 66 -21.15 8.56 -8.74
N THR A 67 -20.17 7.73 -9.09
CA THR A 67 -20.35 6.30 -9.37
C THR A 67 -19.56 5.42 -8.42
N GLY A 68 -18.67 6.00 -7.61
CA GLY A 68 -17.72 5.26 -6.77
C GLY A 68 -16.45 4.85 -7.53
N GLU A 69 -16.35 5.19 -8.82
CA GLU A 69 -15.16 4.98 -9.62
C GLU A 69 -14.12 6.07 -9.36
N GLY A 70 -12.83 5.70 -9.33
CA GLY A 70 -11.72 6.63 -9.25
C GLY A 70 -10.51 6.07 -10.00
N ASN A 71 -9.88 6.85 -10.87
CA ASN A 71 -8.72 6.42 -11.66
C ASN A 71 -7.45 7.10 -11.15
N PHE A 72 -6.43 6.31 -10.85
CA PHE A 72 -5.21 6.81 -10.21
C PHE A 72 -3.95 6.51 -11.02
N ASN A 73 -3.86 5.32 -11.64
CA ASN A 73 -2.62 4.84 -12.26
C ASN A 73 -1.37 5.14 -11.40
N TRP A 74 -1.48 4.86 -10.11
CA TRP A 74 -0.51 5.25 -9.09
C TRP A 74 0.32 4.05 -8.64
N ARG A 75 1.54 4.30 -8.17
CA ARG A 75 2.45 3.24 -7.73
C ARG A 75 3.05 3.56 -6.38
N PHE A 76 2.66 2.79 -5.36
CA PHE A 76 3.40 2.76 -4.12
C PHE A 76 4.63 1.88 -4.26
N VAL A 77 5.75 2.34 -3.73
CA VAL A 77 7.03 1.62 -3.74
C VAL A 77 7.53 1.55 -2.31
N PHE A 78 7.52 0.36 -1.73
CA PHE A 78 8.01 0.12 -0.38
C PHE A 78 9.31 -0.68 -0.42
N ARG A 79 10.30 -0.26 0.36
CA ARG A 79 11.56 -0.99 0.53
C ARG A 79 11.64 -1.51 1.95
N PHE A 80 11.94 -2.78 2.11
CA PHE A 80 12.01 -3.41 3.42
C PHE A 80 13.03 -4.54 3.41
N ASP A 81 13.54 -4.85 4.60
CA ASP A 81 14.41 -5.98 4.83
C ASP A 81 13.55 -7.23 5.08
N TYR A 82 13.89 -8.36 4.46
CA TYR A 82 13.11 -9.59 4.50
C TYR A 82 14.01 -10.80 4.76
N LEU A 83 13.52 -11.74 5.55
CA LEU A 83 14.14 -13.04 5.80
C LEU A 83 13.37 -14.12 5.04
N PRO A 84 13.83 -14.59 3.85
CA PRO A 84 13.04 -15.47 3.01
C PRO A 84 12.76 -16.86 3.60
N THR A 85 13.67 -17.35 4.44
CA THR A 85 13.53 -18.68 5.06
C THR A 85 12.47 -18.64 6.17
N GLU A 86 12.49 -17.59 6.98
CA GLU A 86 11.59 -17.34 8.11
C GLU A 86 10.25 -16.73 7.67
N LYS A 87 10.22 -16.15 6.47
CA LYS A 87 9.10 -15.42 5.86
C LYS A 87 8.67 -14.18 6.64
N GLU A 88 9.65 -13.48 7.22
CA GLU A 88 9.41 -12.32 8.06
C GLU A 88 9.98 -11.03 7.45
N VAL A 89 9.20 -9.96 7.55
CA VAL A 89 9.67 -8.59 7.30
C VAL A 89 10.38 -8.10 8.54
N VAL A 90 11.57 -7.54 8.36
CA VAL A 90 12.39 -6.96 9.43
C VAL A 90 12.30 -5.44 9.31
N TYR A 91 11.90 -4.82 10.40
CA TYR A 91 11.87 -3.37 10.59
C TYR A 91 12.94 -2.99 11.62
N LYS A 92 13.60 -1.84 11.42
CA LYS A 92 14.62 -1.30 12.35
C LYS A 92 14.00 -0.43 13.42
#